data_AF-A0A2D8XBY8-F1
#
_entry.id   AF-A0A2D8XBY8-F1
#
_cell.length_a   1.000
_cell.length_b   1.000
_cell.length_c   1.000
_cell.angle_alpha   90.00
_cell.angle_beta   90.00
_cell.angle_gamma   90.00
#
_symmetry.space_group_name_H-M   'P 1'
#
loop_
_entity.id
_entity.type
_entity.pdbx_description
1 polymer ?
#
loop_
_entity_poly.entity_id
_entity_poly.type
_entity_poly.pdbx_seq_one_letter_code
_entity_poly.pdbx_strand_id
1 'polypeptide(L)'
;MAQRPTQILGTGLLTLSLVACAGQADLGRTKPNEFSFLTSLGDKVAGLSEPANAAADLPLTAEETQLRTIAETINDQAVDREPGLFDRILHGVENAEDEKAYYHTLRRVHAASGTSLLHAFGNDVLRDVTMIDQFANLSIAVTAADALRLALVREAMEANSAAFSDAVDVVLRVEENGKVIDDMADRMSRRYVEYRVALEQSAFDIPERDLIATIDEALVLLEKSIEGIKGDAARHRAVRGELFGRRSAADLPV
;
A
#
# COMPACT_ATOMS: atom_id res chain seq x y z
N MET A 1 26.71 -53.27 57.76
CA MET A 1 25.67 -53.74 58.69
C MET A 1 24.69 -52.60 58.91
N ALA A 2 23.40 -52.91 58.74
CA ALA A 2 22.18 -52.20 59.12
C ALA A 2 22.26 -50.74 59.62
N GLN A 3 21.41 -49.87 59.07
CA GLN A 3 20.31 -49.19 59.78
C GLN A 3 19.67 -48.10 58.90
N ARG A 4 18.44 -48.33 58.43
CA ARG A 4 17.36 -47.30 58.53
C ARG A 4 16.90 -47.31 60.00
N PRO A 5 16.14 -46.33 60.55
CA PRO A 5 15.26 -45.35 59.91
C PRO A 5 15.27 -43.99 60.66
N THR A 6 14.17 -43.22 60.52
CA THR A 6 13.63 -42.12 61.36
C THR A 6 13.67 -40.73 60.72
N GLN A 7 12.70 -39.83 60.88
CA GLN A 7 11.29 -39.87 61.33
C GLN A 7 10.73 -38.44 61.03
N ILE A 8 9.47 -38.38 60.60
CA ILE A 8 8.38 -37.50 61.08
C ILE A 8 8.46 -35.97 60.88
N LEU A 9 7.24 -35.41 60.75
CA LEU A 9 6.75 -34.03 60.86
C LEU A 9 6.69 -33.31 59.50
N GLY A 10 5.50 -33.05 58.95
CA GLY A 10 4.35 -32.46 59.61
C GLY A 10 4.35 -31.00 59.18
N THR A 11 3.49 -30.59 58.26
CA THR A 11 2.25 -29.89 58.63
C THR A 11 1.41 -29.75 57.37
N GLY A 12 0.15 -30.16 57.47
CA GLY A 12 -0.88 -29.68 56.55
C GLY A 12 -1.38 -28.32 56.98
N LEU A 13 -1.98 -27.58 56.05
CA LEU A 13 -3.30 -26.99 56.19
C LEU A 13 -3.68 -26.26 54.89
N LEU A 14 -4.85 -26.66 54.34
CA LEU A 14 -5.89 -25.82 53.71
C LEU A 14 -5.51 -25.11 52.38
N THR A 15 -6.31 -25.09 51.31
CA THR A 15 -7.76 -25.30 51.19
C THR A 15 -8.13 -25.40 49.71
N LEU A 16 -9.01 -26.36 49.41
CA LEU A 16 -10.14 -26.33 48.49
C LEU A 16 -10.12 -25.35 47.30
N SER A 17 -10.32 -25.87 46.07
CA SER A 17 -11.66 -25.91 45.46
C SER A 17 -11.72 -26.61 44.08
N LEU A 18 -12.64 -27.59 43.99
CA LEU A 18 -13.56 -27.92 42.87
C LEU A 18 -12.93 -28.33 41.52
N VAL A 19 -12.81 -29.63 41.17
CA VAL A 19 -13.85 -30.57 40.69
C VAL A 19 -14.63 -30.08 39.46
N ALA A 20 -14.25 -30.61 38.29
CA ALA A 20 -15.13 -31.26 37.29
C ALA A 20 -14.20 -31.80 36.17
N CYS A 21 -14.01 -33.11 36.01
CA CYS A 21 -14.90 -33.98 35.23
C CYS A 21 -15.17 -33.46 33.81
N ALA A 22 -14.23 -33.72 32.91
CA ALA A 22 -14.50 -33.94 31.49
C ALA A 22 -13.50 -35.02 31.07
N GLY A 23 -13.94 -36.23 30.74
CA GLY A 23 -14.84 -36.46 29.63
C GLY A 23 -13.94 -36.71 28.44
N GLN A 24 -13.69 -37.98 28.19
CA GLN A 24 -12.94 -38.48 27.05
C GLN A 24 -13.70 -38.10 25.78
N ALA A 25 -13.48 -36.89 25.29
CA ALA A 25 -13.90 -36.44 23.98
C ALA A 25 -12.72 -36.69 23.05
N ASP A 26 -12.88 -37.72 22.23
CA ASP A 26 -12.23 -37.82 20.93
C ASP A 26 -12.29 -36.43 20.28
N LEU A 27 -11.18 -35.69 20.32
CA LEU A 27 -11.02 -34.45 19.57
C LEU A 27 -10.87 -34.86 18.12
N GLY A 28 -12.03 -35.19 17.54
CA GLY A 28 -12.22 -35.31 16.12
C GLY A 28 -11.58 -34.10 15.49
N ARG A 29 -10.50 -34.36 14.74
CA ARG A 29 -9.93 -33.42 13.80
C ARG A 29 -11.10 -32.75 13.10
N THR A 30 -11.31 -31.47 13.36
CA THR A 30 -12.12 -30.63 12.48
C THR A 30 -11.55 -30.89 11.10
N LYS A 31 -12.34 -31.51 10.21
CA LYS A 31 -12.06 -31.43 8.78
C LYS A 31 -11.71 -29.97 8.51
N PRO A 32 -10.61 -29.66 7.81
CA PRO A 32 -10.38 -28.30 7.38
C PRO A 32 -11.65 -27.87 6.66
N ASN A 33 -12.34 -26.88 7.22
CA ASN A 33 -13.47 -26.30 6.50
C ASN A 33 -12.88 -25.68 5.23
N GLU A 34 -13.66 -25.56 4.16
CA GLU A 34 -13.28 -24.84 2.93
C GLU A 34 -12.92 -23.36 3.18
N PHE A 35 -12.85 -22.92 4.43
CA PHE A 35 -12.46 -21.58 4.87
C PHE A 35 -11.14 -21.57 5.66
N SER A 36 -10.64 -22.75 6.08
CA SER A 36 -9.32 -22.89 6.73
C SER A 36 -8.17 -22.61 5.78
N PHE A 37 -8.40 -22.74 4.47
CA PHE A 37 -7.42 -22.36 3.47
C PHE A 37 -7.22 -20.83 3.44
N LEU A 38 -8.29 -20.05 3.62
CA LEU A 38 -8.27 -18.59 3.52
C LEU A 38 -7.50 -17.93 4.64
N THR A 39 -7.69 -18.40 5.89
CA THR A 39 -6.86 -17.95 7.01
C THR A 39 -5.41 -18.38 6.83
N SER A 40 -5.15 -19.61 6.37
CA SER A 40 -3.77 -20.05 6.11
C SER A 40 -3.10 -19.33 4.93
N LEU A 41 -3.87 -18.87 3.94
CA LEU A 41 -3.40 -18.08 2.81
C LEU A 41 -3.15 -16.65 3.26
N GLY A 42 -4.07 -16.05 4.03
CA GLY A 42 -3.89 -14.72 4.61
C GLY A 42 -2.69 -14.64 5.56
N ASP A 43 -2.50 -15.64 6.42
CA ASP A 43 -1.36 -15.71 7.34
C ASP A 43 -0.04 -15.97 6.60
N LYS A 44 -0.05 -16.76 5.51
CA LYS A 44 1.13 -16.98 4.66
C LYS A 44 1.43 -15.80 3.75
N VAL A 45 0.43 -15.15 3.17
CA VAL A 45 0.59 -13.91 2.40
C VAL A 45 1.13 -12.82 3.32
N ALA A 46 0.59 -12.68 4.54
CA ALA A 46 1.12 -11.75 5.53
C ALA A 46 2.59 -12.08 5.90
N GLY A 47 2.94 -13.37 6.04
CA GLY A 47 4.31 -13.82 6.30
C GLY A 47 5.27 -13.72 5.11
N LEU A 48 4.76 -13.70 3.87
CA LEU A 48 5.53 -13.54 2.61
C LEU A 48 5.55 -12.08 2.12
N SER A 49 4.74 -11.20 2.73
CA SER A 49 4.71 -9.76 2.47
C SER A 49 5.82 -8.98 3.21
N GLU A 50 6.63 -9.67 4.04
CA GLU A 50 7.96 -9.16 4.40
C GLU A 50 8.84 -9.13 3.14
N PRO A 51 9.79 -8.18 2.99
CA PRO A 51 10.37 -7.80 1.70
C PRO A 51 11.38 -8.81 1.11
N ALA A 52 10.99 -10.07 0.98
CA ALA A 52 11.79 -11.14 0.41
C ALA A 52 10.98 -12.00 -0.57
N ASN A 53 11.01 -11.56 -1.84
CA ASN A 53 11.14 -12.39 -3.05
C ASN A 53 10.07 -13.44 -3.40
N ALA A 54 8.92 -13.52 -2.73
CA ALA A 54 7.95 -14.57 -3.04
C ALA A 54 7.27 -14.41 -4.42
N ALA A 55 7.05 -13.20 -4.94
CA ALA A 55 6.57 -12.98 -6.31
C ALA A 55 7.70 -12.85 -7.36
N ALA A 56 8.96 -13.09 -6.98
CA ALA A 56 10.12 -12.88 -7.86
C ALA A 56 10.19 -13.87 -9.03
N ASP A 57 9.50 -15.01 -8.94
CA ASP A 57 9.56 -16.08 -9.95
C ASP A 57 8.56 -15.90 -11.11
N LEU A 58 7.55 -15.04 -10.97
CA LEU A 58 6.65 -14.68 -12.07
C LEU A 58 7.23 -13.48 -12.85
N PRO A 59 7.57 -13.62 -14.14
CA PRO A 59 8.11 -12.51 -14.92
C PRO A 59 7.08 -11.37 -15.00
N LEU A 60 7.55 -10.14 -14.81
CA LEU A 60 6.74 -8.94 -14.99
C LEU A 60 6.34 -8.80 -16.47
N THR A 61 5.10 -8.38 -16.69
CA THR A 61 4.65 -7.87 -18.00
C THR A 61 5.31 -6.54 -18.32
N ALA A 62 5.24 -6.12 -19.59
CA ALA A 62 5.76 -4.83 -20.01
C ALA A 62 5.03 -3.68 -19.29
N GLU A 63 3.72 -3.82 -19.11
CA GLU A 63 2.84 -2.85 -18.45
C GLU A 63 3.18 -2.72 -16.97
N GLU A 64 3.35 -3.85 -16.26
CA GLU A 64 3.76 -3.84 -14.84
C GLU A 64 5.15 -3.22 -14.65
N THR A 65 6.08 -3.52 -15.57
CA THR A 65 7.43 -2.94 -15.55
C THR A 65 7.36 -1.42 -15.70
N GLN A 66 6.65 -0.94 -16.73
CA GLN A 66 6.50 0.50 -16.98
C GLN A 66 5.78 1.21 -15.83
N LEU A 67 4.74 0.59 -15.26
CA LEU A 67 4.00 1.13 -14.12
C LEU A 67 4.92 1.36 -12.92
N ARG A 68 5.77 0.37 -12.61
CA ARG A 68 6.76 0.45 -11.52
C ARG A 68 7.84 1.49 -11.81
N THR A 69 8.36 1.55 -13.04
CA THR A 69 9.33 2.57 -13.45
C THR A 69 8.78 3.99 -13.29
N ILE A 70 7.51 4.24 -13.64
CA ILE A 70 6.89 5.55 -13.42
C ILE A 70 6.75 5.84 -11.92
N ALA A 71 6.35 4.85 -11.12
CA ALA A 71 6.26 4.98 -9.67
C ALA A 71 7.60 5.33 -9.01
N GLU A 72 8.67 4.65 -9.42
CA GLU A 72 10.04 4.91 -8.98
C GLU A 72 10.52 6.30 -9.43
N THR A 73 10.25 6.69 -10.67
CA THR A 73 10.63 8.01 -11.19
C THR A 73 9.96 9.15 -10.40
N ILE A 74 8.70 8.98 -9.97
CA ILE A 74 8.01 9.93 -9.10
C ILE A 74 8.60 9.90 -7.67
N ASN A 75 9.02 8.73 -7.20
CA ASN A 75 9.68 8.57 -5.89
C ASN A 75 11.01 9.34 -5.82
N ASP A 76 11.87 9.14 -6.81
CA ASP A 76 13.21 9.72 -6.81
C ASP A 76 13.16 11.25 -6.85
N GLN A 77 12.17 11.81 -7.57
CA GLN A 77 11.89 13.25 -7.55
C GLN A 77 11.52 13.77 -6.15
N ALA A 78 10.87 12.96 -5.32
CA ALA A 78 10.56 13.35 -3.94
C ALA A 78 11.82 13.34 -3.08
N VAL A 79 12.71 12.36 -3.28
CA VAL A 79 13.99 12.26 -2.55
C VAL A 79 14.93 13.40 -2.90
N ASP A 80 15.02 13.79 -4.17
CA ASP A 80 15.82 14.95 -4.61
C ASP A 80 15.34 16.28 -4.01
N ARG A 81 14.10 16.33 -3.51
CA ARG A 81 13.52 17.50 -2.82
C ARG A 81 13.77 17.49 -1.32
N GLU A 82 14.19 16.38 -0.72
CA GLU A 82 14.48 16.35 0.71
C GLU A 82 15.70 17.23 1.03
N PRO A 83 15.61 18.10 2.06
CA PRO A 83 16.76 18.86 2.50
C PRO A 83 17.89 17.92 2.94
N GLY A 84 19.10 18.20 2.43
CA GLY A 84 20.30 17.44 2.79
C GLY A 84 20.54 17.47 4.30
N LEU A 85 21.36 16.53 4.79
CA LEU A 85 21.68 16.40 6.22
C LEU A 85 22.11 17.74 6.86
N PHE A 86 22.84 18.58 6.12
CA PHE A 86 23.26 19.89 6.58
C PHE A 86 22.10 20.88 6.76
N ASP A 87 21.10 20.89 5.88
CA ASP A 87 19.91 21.74 6.01
C ASP A 87 19.05 21.32 7.20
N ARG A 88 18.88 20.01 7.42
CA ARG A 88 18.14 19.48 8.58
C ARG A 88 18.77 19.94 9.91
N ILE A 89 20.10 19.92 9.99
CA ILE A 89 20.84 20.34 11.19
C ILE A 89 20.81 21.86 11.39
N LEU A 90 20.90 22.64 10.30
CA LEU A 90 20.90 24.11 10.38
C LEU A 90 19.52 24.71 10.61
N HIS A 91 18.48 24.11 10.03
CA HIS A 91 17.13 24.67 10.04
C HIS A 91 16.16 24.00 11.01
N GLY A 92 16.60 22.97 11.75
CA GLY A 92 15.78 22.34 12.78
C GLY A 92 14.46 21.82 12.22
N VAL A 93 14.51 21.17 11.04
CA VAL A 93 13.34 20.57 10.41
C VAL A 93 12.93 19.37 11.25
N GLU A 94 12.13 19.60 12.29
CA GLU A 94 11.41 18.54 12.99
C GLU A 94 10.48 17.85 11.98
N ASN A 95 10.42 16.51 12.04
CA ASN A 95 9.76 15.61 11.10
C ASN A 95 8.22 15.71 11.05
N ALA A 96 7.64 16.91 11.08
CA ALA A 96 6.29 17.11 10.57
C ALA A 96 6.39 17.19 9.05
N GLU A 97 5.47 16.54 8.32
CA GLU A 97 5.23 16.84 6.91
C GLU A 97 4.88 18.35 6.82
N ASP A 98 5.89 19.20 6.65
CA ASP A 98 5.68 20.64 6.48
C ASP A 98 5.12 20.84 5.07
N GLU A 99 3.81 21.10 4.99
CA GLU A 99 3.11 21.35 3.73
C GLU A 99 3.74 22.51 2.93
N LYS A 100 4.51 23.40 3.59
CA LYS A 100 5.25 24.49 2.94
C LYS A 100 6.65 24.11 2.48
N ALA A 101 7.14 22.91 2.77
CA ALA A 101 8.50 22.47 2.44
C ALA A 101 8.81 22.61 0.94
N TYR A 102 7.85 22.28 0.08
CA TYR A 102 7.99 22.45 -1.37
C TYR A 102 8.19 23.92 -1.75
N TYR A 103 7.33 24.83 -1.27
CA TYR A 103 7.46 26.27 -1.53
C TYR A 103 8.79 26.84 -1.02
N HIS A 104 9.19 26.46 0.20
CA HIS A 104 10.46 26.90 0.77
C HIS A 104 11.66 26.41 -0.05
N THR A 105 11.61 25.18 -0.57
CA THR A 105 12.63 24.64 -1.47
C THR A 105 12.68 25.42 -2.78
N LEU A 106 11.53 25.65 -3.42
CA LEU A 106 11.43 26.49 -4.62
C LEU A 106 12.01 27.88 -4.40
N ARG A 107 11.65 28.52 -3.28
CA ARG A 107 12.10 29.88 -2.94
C ARG A 107 13.59 29.95 -2.70
N ARG A 108 14.18 28.90 -2.12
CA ARG A 108 15.62 28.78 -1.91
C ARG A 108 16.37 28.60 -3.22
N VAL A 109 15.92 27.70 -4.09
CA VAL A 109 16.58 27.40 -5.38
C VAL A 109 16.43 28.56 -6.37
N HIS A 110 15.25 29.17 -6.44
CA HIS A 110 14.92 30.26 -7.37
C HIS A 110 14.86 31.63 -6.67
N ALA A 111 15.70 31.83 -5.64
CA ALA A 111 15.67 33.05 -4.80
C ALA A 111 15.79 34.35 -5.62
N ALA A 112 16.56 34.31 -6.71
CA ALA A 112 16.86 35.47 -7.55
C ALA A 112 15.69 35.97 -8.41
N SER A 113 14.66 35.14 -8.70
CA SER A 113 13.57 35.53 -9.59
C SER A 113 12.27 34.78 -9.29
N GLY A 114 11.23 35.54 -8.94
CA GLY A 114 9.87 35.00 -8.74
C GLY A 114 9.29 34.39 -10.02
N THR A 115 9.53 35.00 -11.18
CA THR A 115 9.08 34.45 -12.47
C THR A 115 9.76 33.11 -12.76
N SER A 116 11.06 32.97 -12.50
CA SER A 116 11.77 31.69 -12.64
C SER A 116 11.21 30.62 -11.69
N LEU A 117 10.85 31.01 -10.47
CA LEU A 117 10.21 30.12 -9.50
C LEU A 117 8.87 29.62 -10.03
N LEU A 118 8.01 30.52 -10.51
CA LEU A 118 6.69 30.16 -11.03
C LEU A 118 6.78 29.26 -12.27
N HIS A 119 7.77 29.47 -13.15
CA HIS A 119 7.99 28.55 -14.27
C HIS A 119 8.44 27.16 -13.82
N ALA A 120 9.37 27.08 -12.85
CA ALA A 120 9.78 25.79 -12.29
C ALA A 120 8.60 25.06 -11.64
N PHE A 121 7.79 25.80 -10.87
CA PHE A 121 6.58 25.27 -10.26
C PHE A 121 5.57 24.75 -11.30
N GLY A 122 5.22 25.56 -12.30
CA GLY A 122 4.31 25.13 -13.36
C GLY A 122 4.83 23.90 -14.13
N ASN A 123 6.14 23.83 -14.39
CA ASN A 123 6.76 22.68 -15.04
C ASN A 123 6.66 21.41 -14.19
N ASP A 124 6.86 21.51 -12.87
CA ASP A 124 6.69 20.38 -11.96
C ASP A 124 5.25 19.86 -11.98
N VAL A 125 4.25 20.75 -11.90
CA VAL A 125 2.82 20.38 -11.97
C VAL A 125 2.48 19.70 -13.30
N LEU A 126 2.90 20.26 -14.43
CA LEU A 126 2.61 19.69 -15.75
C LEU A 126 3.31 18.34 -15.98
N ARG A 127 4.52 18.18 -15.45
CA ARG A 127 5.22 16.89 -15.47
C ARG A 127 4.44 15.85 -14.69
N ASP A 128 3.95 16.21 -13.51
CA ASP A 128 3.13 15.34 -12.68
C ASP A 128 1.83 14.93 -13.34
N VAL A 129 1.11 15.88 -13.96
CA VAL A 129 -0.09 15.61 -14.78
C VAL A 129 0.22 14.58 -15.87
N THR A 130 1.33 14.76 -16.59
CA THR A 130 1.70 13.85 -17.69
C THR A 130 2.04 12.45 -17.16
N MET A 131 2.79 12.36 -16.06
CA MET A 131 3.19 11.08 -15.49
C MET A 131 2.02 10.33 -14.86
N ILE A 132 1.11 11.02 -14.18
CA ILE A 132 -0.05 10.40 -13.55
C ILE A 132 -1.04 9.88 -14.59
N ASP A 133 -1.23 10.59 -15.71
CA ASP A 133 -2.08 10.13 -16.81
C ASP A 133 -1.49 8.88 -17.50
N GLN A 134 -0.18 8.83 -17.68
CA GLN A 134 0.50 7.63 -18.19
C GLN A 134 0.35 6.46 -17.23
N PHE A 135 0.53 6.70 -15.93
CA PHE A 135 0.35 5.69 -14.90
C PHE A 135 -1.08 5.15 -14.88
N ALA A 136 -2.10 6.03 -14.96
CA ALA A 136 -3.51 5.64 -14.94
C ALA A 136 -3.87 4.67 -16.09
N ASN A 137 -3.37 4.96 -17.30
CA ASN A 137 -3.58 4.04 -18.43
C ASN A 137 -2.96 2.66 -18.19
N LEU A 138 -1.77 2.60 -17.58
CA LEU A 138 -1.12 1.35 -17.23
C LEU A 138 -1.87 0.63 -16.09
N SER A 139 -2.37 1.34 -15.08
CA SER A 139 -3.11 0.74 -13.96
C SER A 139 -4.40 0.06 -14.42
N ILE A 140 -5.09 0.61 -15.43
CA ILE A 140 -6.25 -0.05 -16.04
C ILE A 140 -5.84 -1.38 -16.67
N ALA A 141 -4.77 -1.40 -17.46
CA ALA A 141 -4.29 -2.60 -18.15
C ALA A 141 -3.83 -3.67 -17.14
N VAL A 142 -3.07 -3.28 -16.13
CA VAL A 142 -2.61 -4.18 -15.05
C VAL A 142 -3.79 -4.73 -14.26
N THR A 143 -4.78 -3.89 -13.91
CA THR A 143 -5.99 -4.35 -13.20
C THR A 143 -6.78 -5.38 -14.01
N ALA A 144 -6.90 -5.18 -15.33
CA ALA A 144 -7.57 -6.13 -16.21
C ALA A 144 -6.81 -7.46 -16.31
N ALA A 145 -5.48 -7.41 -16.40
CA ALA A 145 -4.62 -8.59 -16.38
C ALA A 145 -4.72 -9.35 -15.05
N ASP A 146 -4.72 -8.63 -13.92
CA ASP A 146 -4.87 -9.20 -12.58
C ASP A 146 -6.24 -9.89 -12.40
N ALA A 147 -7.32 -9.28 -12.89
CA ALA A 147 -8.64 -9.90 -12.88
C ALA A 147 -8.67 -11.23 -13.64
N LEU A 148 -8.01 -11.28 -14.81
CA LEU A 148 -7.91 -12.50 -15.61
C LEU A 148 -7.06 -13.57 -14.92
N ARG A 149 -5.92 -13.20 -14.32
CA ARG A 149 -5.07 -14.12 -13.56
C ARG A 149 -5.83 -14.74 -12.39
N LEU A 150 -6.55 -13.94 -11.61
CA LEU A 150 -7.36 -14.42 -10.50
C LEU A 150 -8.51 -15.32 -10.97
N ALA A 151 -9.13 -15.02 -12.12
CA ALA A 151 -10.15 -15.88 -12.70
C ALA A 151 -9.60 -17.26 -13.10
N LEU A 152 -8.41 -17.32 -13.72
CA LEU A 152 -7.74 -18.56 -14.08
C LEU A 152 -7.34 -19.38 -12.86
N VAL A 153 -6.82 -18.73 -11.82
CA VAL A 153 -6.51 -19.40 -10.54
C VAL A 153 -7.77 -20.03 -9.95
N ARG A 154 -8.89 -19.30 -9.94
CA ARG A 154 -10.18 -19.83 -9.46
C ARG A 154 -10.62 -21.06 -10.25
N GLU A 155 -10.61 -20.99 -11.58
CA GLU A 155 -10.99 -22.12 -12.45
C GLU A 155 -10.09 -23.35 -12.21
N ALA A 156 -8.78 -23.14 -12.10
CA ALA A 156 -7.83 -24.22 -11.86
C ALA A 156 -7.94 -24.81 -10.43
N MET A 157 -8.34 -24.01 -9.44
CA MET A 157 -8.67 -24.51 -8.10
C MET A 157 -9.96 -25.34 -8.12
N GLU A 158 -11.01 -24.90 -8.81
CA GLU A 158 -12.27 -25.65 -8.96
C GLU A 158 -12.05 -26.99 -9.67
N ALA A 159 -11.15 -27.03 -10.66
CA ALA A 159 -10.76 -28.23 -11.38
C ALA A 159 -9.75 -29.14 -10.63
N ASN A 160 -9.29 -28.74 -9.43
CA ASN A 160 -8.19 -29.39 -8.69
C ASN A 160 -6.90 -29.56 -9.52
N SER A 161 -6.65 -28.64 -10.46
CA SER A 161 -5.54 -28.70 -11.41
C SER A 161 -4.44 -27.65 -11.14
N ALA A 162 -4.68 -26.69 -10.25
CA ALA A 162 -3.67 -25.73 -9.82
C ALA A 162 -2.76 -26.32 -8.74
N ALA A 163 -1.45 -26.16 -8.91
CA ALA A 163 -0.52 -26.26 -7.78
C ALA A 163 -0.76 -25.07 -6.84
N PHE A 164 -0.76 -25.34 -5.53
CA PHE A 164 -1.00 -24.31 -4.51
C PHE A 164 0.04 -23.18 -4.57
N SER A 165 1.30 -23.48 -4.89
CA SER A 165 2.37 -22.49 -5.09
C SER A 165 1.98 -21.46 -6.13
N ASP A 166 1.51 -21.92 -7.29
CA ASP A 166 1.24 -21.07 -8.45
C ASP A 166 0.07 -20.12 -8.17
N ALA A 167 -0.93 -20.58 -7.40
CA ALA A 167 -2.03 -19.75 -6.94
C ALA A 167 -1.57 -18.67 -5.94
N VAL A 168 -0.65 -19.00 -5.04
CA VAL A 168 -0.07 -18.04 -4.08
C VAL A 168 0.73 -16.97 -4.82
N ASP A 169 1.56 -17.34 -5.77
CA ASP A 169 2.42 -16.40 -6.51
C ASP A 169 1.59 -15.40 -7.31
N VAL A 170 0.48 -15.86 -7.93
CA VAL A 170 -0.47 -14.98 -8.61
C VAL A 170 -1.11 -13.99 -7.63
N VAL A 171 -1.61 -14.46 -6.49
CA VAL A 171 -2.24 -13.58 -5.49
C VAL A 171 -1.23 -12.54 -4.99
N LEU A 172 0.00 -12.94 -4.68
CA LEU A 172 1.05 -12.02 -4.25
C LEU A 172 1.37 -10.97 -5.32
N ARG A 173 1.49 -11.36 -6.59
CA ARG A 173 1.70 -10.40 -7.69
C ARG A 173 0.57 -9.38 -7.77
N VAL A 174 -0.69 -9.81 -7.62
CA VAL A 174 -1.85 -8.91 -7.63
C VAL A 174 -1.80 -7.96 -6.43
N GLU A 175 -1.49 -8.44 -5.22
CA GLU A 175 -1.32 -7.58 -4.05
C GLU A 175 -0.22 -6.53 -4.26
N GLU A 176 0.92 -6.93 -4.79
CA GLU A 176 2.03 -6.02 -5.07
C GLU A 176 1.64 -4.95 -6.09
N ASN A 177 0.94 -5.32 -7.17
CA ASN A 177 0.46 -4.36 -8.16
C ASN A 177 -0.53 -3.38 -7.53
N GLY A 178 -1.46 -3.88 -6.71
CA GLY A 178 -2.43 -3.06 -5.99
C GLY A 178 -1.75 -2.07 -5.05
N LYS A 179 -0.70 -2.50 -4.33
CA LYS A 179 0.09 -1.62 -3.47
C LYS A 179 0.76 -0.49 -4.25
N VAL A 180 1.33 -0.77 -5.43
CA VAL A 180 1.96 0.29 -6.25
C VAL A 180 0.92 1.31 -6.74
N ILE A 181 -0.29 0.86 -7.11
CA ILE A 181 -1.38 1.74 -7.53
C ILE A 181 -1.87 2.60 -6.35
N ASP A 182 -2.05 1.99 -5.17
CA ASP A 182 -2.48 2.68 -3.95
C ASP A 182 -1.43 3.72 -3.49
N ASP A 183 -0.16 3.33 -3.41
CA ASP A 183 0.94 4.21 -3.02
C ASP A 183 1.07 5.42 -3.97
N MET A 184 0.81 5.22 -5.27
CA MET A 184 0.78 6.30 -6.25
C MET A 184 -0.35 7.30 -5.96
N ALA A 185 -1.57 6.81 -5.70
CA ALA A 185 -2.72 7.65 -5.39
C ALA A 185 -2.47 8.54 -4.16
N ASP A 186 -1.91 7.94 -3.11
CA ASP A 186 -1.61 8.63 -1.85
C ASP A 186 -0.49 9.64 -2.02
N ARG A 187 0.57 9.28 -2.75
CA ARG A 187 1.69 10.18 -3.02
C ARG A 187 1.28 11.40 -3.83
N MET A 188 0.53 11.20 -4.91
CA MET A 188 0.08 12.31 -5.75
C MET A 188 -0.91 13.21 -5.01
N SER A 189 -1.74 12.63 -4.12
CA SER A 189 -2.61 13.41 -3.24
C SER A 189 -1.82 14.33 -2.31
N ARG A 190 -0.74 13.84 -1.69
CA ARG A 190 0.14 14.66 -0.85
C ARG A 190 0.85 15.76 -1.64
N ARG A 191 1.44 15.43 -2.79
CA ARG A 191 2.07 16.43 -3.68
C ARG A 191 1.10 17.51 -4.12
N TYR A 192 -0.16 17.15 -4.40
CA TYR A 192 -1.19 18.12 -4.74
C TYR A 192 -1.43 19.13 -3.59
N VAL A 193 -1.50 18.66 -2.34
CA VAL A 193 -1.63 19.54 -1.17
C VAL A 193 -0.44 20.50 -1.07
N GLU A 194 0.79 20.00 -1.20
CA GLU A 194 2.00 20.83 -1.21
C GLU A 194 1.95 21.90 -2.31
N TYR A 195 1.47 21.53 -3.50
CA TYR A 195 1.33 22.48 -4.61
C TYR A 195 0.23 23.51 -4.39
N ARG A 196 -0.92 23.13 -3.81
CA ARG A 196 -1.98 24.08 -3.43
C ARG A 196 -1.44 25.12 -2.45
N VAL A 197 -0.73 24.67 -1.42
CA VAL A 197 -0.09 25.56 -0.45
C VAL A 197 0.95 26.46 -1.11
N ALA A 198 1.79 25.91 -1.99
CA ALA A 198 2.80 26.69 -2.71
C ALA A 198 2.20 27.73 -3.66
N LEU A 199 1.06 27.45 -4.29
CA LEU A 199 0.33 28.42 -5.11
C LEU A 199 -0.17 29.59 -4.26
N GLU A 200 -0.76 29.29 -3.09
CA GLU A 200 -1.24 30.33 -2.17
C GLU A 200 -0.10 31.23 -1.68
N GLN A 201 1.04 30.66 -1.30
CA GLN A 201 2.22 31.44 -0.89
C GLN A 201 2.76 32.27 -2.06
N SER A 202 2.90 31.66 -3.24
CA SER A 202 3.41 32.35 -4.44
C SER A 202 2.51 33.50 -4.86
N ALA A 203 1.20 33.36 -4.73
CA ALA A 203 0.23 34.40 -5.06
C ALA A 203 0.33 35.64 -4.15
N PHE A 204 0.80 35.45 -2.92
CA PHE A 204 1.09 36.55 -2.00
C PHE A 204 2.45 37.20 -2.30
N ASP A 205 3.47 36.40 -2.59
CA ASP A 205 4.86 36.86 -2.68
C ASP A 205 5.27 37.40 -4.06
N ILE A 206 4.60 36.99 -5.14
CA ILE A 206 5.04 37.23 -6.52
C ILE A 206 3.90 37.90 -7.32
N PRO A 207 4.11 39.10 -7.88
CA PRO A 207 3.06 39.85 -8.57
C PRO A 207 2.84 39.42 -10.04
N GLU A 208 2.81 38.11 -10.33
CA GLU A 208 2.69 37.54 -11.68
C GLU A 208 1.38 36.77 -11.85
N ARG A 209 0.26 37.51 -11.86
CA ARG A 209 -1.10 36.94 -11.76
C ARG A 209 -1.45 35.95 -12.87
N ASP A 210 -1.00 36.19 -14.10
CA ASP A 210 -1.32 35.34 -15.25
C ASP A 210 -0.62 33.97 -15.14
N LEU A 211 0.62 33.95 -14.66
CA LEU A 211 1.34 32.70 -14.41
C LEU A 211 0.71 31.92 -13.24
N ILE A 212 0.32 32.60 -12.17
CA ILE A 212 -0.39 31.98 -11.04
C ILE A 212 -1.70 31.33 -11.53
N ALA A 213 -2.49 32.04 -12.35
CA ALA A 213 -3.72 31.49 -12.91
C ALA A 213 -3.46 30.26 -13.80
N THR A 214 -2.40 30.28 -14.60
CA THR A 214 -2.01 29.14 -15.44
C THR A 214 -1.63 27.91 -14.60
N ILE A 215 -0.93 28.12 -13.48
CA ILE A 215 -0.56 27.03 -12.57
C ILE A 215 -1.81 26.49 -11.84
N ASP A 216 -2.75 27.35 -11.45
CA ASP A 216 -4.03 26.95 -10.86
C ASP A 216 -4.83 26.04 -11.80
N GLU A 217 -4.89 26.39 -13.09
CA GLU A 217 -5.53 25.55 -14.12
C GLU A 217 -4.83 24.17 -14.25
N ALA A 218 -3.50 24.15 -14.24
CA ALA A 218 -2.74 22.90 -14.27
C ALA A 218 -2.98 22.04 -13.01
N LEU A 219 -3.17 22.66 -11.84
CA LEU A 219 -3.52 21.96 -10.61
C LEU A 219 -4.92 21.35 -10.65
N VAL A 220 -5.89 22.02 -11.29
CA VAL A 220 -7.21 21.45 -11.53
C VAL A 220 -7.13 20.21 -12.43
N LEU A 221 -6.23 20.19 -13.41
CA LEU A 221 -5.98 18.98 -14.21
C LEU A 221 -5.37 17.86 -13.35
N LEU A 222 -4.37 18.19 -12.53
CA LEU A 222 -3.72 17.22 -11.64
C LEU A 222 -4.72 16.59 -10.66
N GLU A 223 -5.60 17.39 -10.05
CA GLU A 223 -6.65 16.91 -9.16
C GLU A 223 -7.56 15.88 -9.84
N LYS A 224 -7.99 16.17 -11.08
CA LYS A 224 -8.83 15.23 -11.85
C LYS A 224 -8.10 13.92 -12.15
N SER A 225 -6.83 13.98 -12.51
CA SER A 225 -6.04 12.78 -12.77
C SER A 225 -5.80 11.95 -11.50
N ILE A 226 -5.61 12.61 -10.34
CA ILE A 226 -5.52 11.95 -9.04
C ILE A 226 -6.82 11.22 -8.72
N GLU A 227 -7.97 11.86 -8.94
CA GLU A 227 -9.27 11.23 -8.75
C GLU A 227 -9.46 10.02 -9.67
N GLY A 228 -8.97 10.12 -10.91
CA GLY A 228 -8.89 9.00 -11.85
C GLY A 228 -8.15 7.80 -11.24
N ILE A 229 -6.92 7.99 -10.79
CA ILE A 229 -6.13 6.92 -10.14
C ILE A 229 -6.80 6.39 -8.87
N LYS A 230 -7.42 7.24 -8.05
CA LYS A 230 -8.18 6.77 -6.86
C LYS A 230 -9.32 5.85 -7.26
N GLY A 231 -10.02 6.17 -8.34
CA GLY A 231 -11.01 5.29 -8.96
C GLY A 231 -10.41 3.98 -9.43
N ASP A 232 -9.22 4.00 -10.02
CA ASP A 232 -8.50 2.80 -10.49
C ASP A 232 -8.06 1.91 -9.32
N ALA A 233 -7.48 2.51 -8.28
CA ALA A 233 -7.15 1.86 -7.01
C ALA A 233 -8.38 1.16 -6.41
N ALA A 234 -9.52 1.86 -6.34
CA ALA A 234 -10.76 1.27 -5.85
C ALA A 234 -11.23 0.07 -6.71
N ARG A 235 -11.09 0.16 -8.04
CA ARG A 235 -11.41 -0.96 -8.95
C ARG A 235 -10.46 -2.15 -8.75
N HIS A 236 -9.17 -1.90 -8.58
CA HIS A 236 -8.18 -2.95 -8.31
C HIS A 236 -8.47 -3.67 -6.98
N ARG A 237 -8.76 -2.91 -5.91
CA ARG A 237 -9.19 -3.48 -4.62
C ARG A 237 -10.46 -4.32 -4.73
N ALA A 238 -11.41 -3.92 -5.60
CA ALA A 238 -12.61 -4.70 -5.85
C ALA A 238 -12.29 -6.03 -6.57
N VAL A 239 -11.42 -6.01 -7.58
CA VAL A 239 -10.92 -7.21 -8.26
C VAL A 239 -10.27 -8.18 -7.27
N ARG A 240 -9.41 -7.67 -6.38
CA ARG A 240 -8.86 -8.45 -5.26
C ARG A 240 -9.97 -9.04 -4.37
N GLY A 241 -10.95 -8.21 -4.00
CA GLY A 241 -12.08 -8.61 -3.16
C GLY A 241 -12.95 -9.71 -3.77
N GLU A 242 -13.07 -9.80 -5.09
CA GLU A 242 -13.88 -10.83 -5.76
C GLU A 242 -13.32 -12.25 -5.60
N LEU A 243 -12.01 -12.42 -5.44
CA LEU A 243 -11.42 -13.73 -5.10
C LEU A 243 -11.85 -14.19 -3.70
N PHE A 244 -12.07 -13.24 -2.77
CA PHE A 244 -12.36 -13.50 -1.36
C PHE A 244 -13.86 -13.35 -0.99
N GLY A 245 -14.68 -12.79 -1.87
CA GLY A 245 -15.98 -12.19 -1.51
C GLY A 245 -17.25 -12.86 -2.03
N ARG A 246 -17.21 -13.98 -2.77
CA ARG A 246 -18.45 -14.64 -3.28
C ARG A 246 -18.71 -16.04 -2.72
N ARG A 247 -19.23 -16.08 -1.48
CA ARG A 247 -20.34 -16.96 -1.04
C ARG A 247 -21.16 -16.24 0.04
N SER A 248 -22.06 -15.33 -0.35
CA SER A 248 -23.12 -14.84 0.55
C SER A 248 -24.42 -14.47 -0.19
N ALA A 249 -24.71 -15.14 -1.30
CA ALA A 249 -25.98 -14.96 -2.01
C ALA A 249 -26.78 -16.26 -2.22
N ALA A 250 -26.34 -17.40 -1.64
CA ALA A 250 -26.99 -18.69 -1.87
C ALA A 250 -27.48 -19.43 -0.61
N ASP A 251 -27.13 -18.99 0.61
CA ASP A 251 -27.54 -19.66 1.86
C ASP A 251 -28.25 -18.71 2.83
N LEU A 252 -29.36 -18.11 2.38
CA LEU A 252 -30.42 -17.68 3.30
C LEU A 252 -31.62 -18.61 3.11
N PRO A 253 -31.87 -19.57 4.02
CA PRO A 253 -33.19 -20.15 4.13
C PRO A 253 -34.14 -19.07 4.67
N VAL A 254 -35.35 -19.04 4.11
CA VAL A 254 -36.52 -18.33 4.65
C VAL A 254 -36.83 -18.84 6.06
#